data_AF-A0A2R6GI90-F1
#
_entry.id   AF-A0A2R6GI90-F1
#
_cell.length_a   1.000
_cell.length_b   1.000
_cell.length_c   1.000
_cell.angle_alpha   90.00
_cell.angle_beta   90.00
_cell.angle_gamma   90.00
#
_symmetry.space_group_name_H-M   'P 1'
#
loop_
_entity.id
_entity.type
_entity.pdbx_description
1 polymer ?
#
loop_
_entity_poly.entity_id
_entity_poly.type
_entity_poly.pdbx_seq_one_letter_code
_entity_poly.pdbx_strand_id
1 'polypeptide(L)' 'MTTYEVERRDEKERGIRVACPEHGHEEEFPPGRRRVAFYCPDCGFELEVSLHDDLDWRPWGELC' A
#
# COMPACT_ATOMS: atom_id res chain seq x y z
N MET A 1 19.44 -0.67 25.24
CA MET A 1 18.01 -0.48 24.91
C MET A 1 17.96 0.64 23.90
N THR A 2 17.67 0.32 22.64
CA THR A 2 17.66 1.33 21.57
C THR A 2 16.26 1.93 21.53
N THR A 3 16.16 3.22 21.87
CA THR A 3 14.92 4.00 21.73
C THR A 3 14.79 4.38 20.27
N TYR A 4 13.74 3.88 19.61
CA TYR A 4 13.39 4.31 18.25
C TYR A 4 12.20 5.26 18.36
N GLU A 5 12.35 6.44 17.77
CA GLU A 5 11.27 7.42 17.62
C GLU A 5 10.60 7.16 16.26
N VAL A 6 9.29 6.91 16.28
CA VAL A 6 8.49 6.67 15.07
C VAL A 6 7.55 7.86 14.89
N GLU A 7 7.87 8.73 13.93
CA GLU A 7 7.00 9.83 13.54
C GLU A 7 6.03 9.36 12.45
N ARG A 8 4.73 9.26 12.78
CA ARG A 8 3.68 9.13 11.76
C ARG A 8 3.44 10.51 11.15
N ARG A 9 4.01 10.76 9.96
CA ARG A 9 3.57 11.89 9.13
C ARG A 9 2.12 11.64 8.72
N ASP A 10 1.27 12.65 8.84
CA ASP A 10 -0.15 12.57 8.46
C ASP A 10 -0.22 12.48 6.92
N GLU A 11 -0.14 11.26 6.40
CA GLU A 11 -0.07 10.92 4.97
C GLU A 11 -1.45 10.95 4.28
N LYS A 12 -2.32 11.91 4.61
CA LYS A 12 -3.65 12.03 3.98
C LYS A 12 -3.60 12.25 2.46
N GLU A 13 -2.43 12.56 1.90
CA GLU A 13 -2.25 12.89 0.49
C GLU A 13 -1.18 12.04 -0.23
N ARG A 14 -0.74 10.91 0.34
CA ARG A 14 0.17 10.03 -0.42
C ARG A 14 -0.64 9.15 -1.36
N GLY A 15 -0.40 9.36 -2.66
CA GLY A 15 -0.88 8.47 -3.72
C GLY A 15 -0.28 7.07 -3.60
N ILE A 16 -0.82 6.12 -4.35
CA ILE A 16 -0.26 4.78 -4.44
C ILE A 16 0.72 4.78 -5.62
N ARG A 17 1.97 4.38 -5.41
CA ARG A 17 2.92 4.12 -6.50
C ARG A 17 3.20 2.63 -6.57
N VAL A 18 2.99 2.03 -7.72
CA VAL A 18 3.27 0.61 -7.97
C VAL A 18 4.33 0.52 -9.06
N ALA A 19 5.36 -0.30 -8.84
CA ALA A 19 6.44 -0.49 -9.80
C ALA A 19 6.76 -1.98 -9.96
N CYS A 20 6.98 -2.38 -11.22
CA CYS A 20 7.60 -3.64 -11.59
C CYS A 20 9.11 -3.41 -11.73
N PRO A 21 9.94 -3.82 -10.73
CA PRO A 21 11.38 -3.58 -10.77
C PRO A 21 12.09 -4.37 -11.87
N GLU A 22 11.49 -5.46 -12.36
CA GLU A 22 12.09 -6.32 -13.39
C GLU A 22 12.10 -5.67 -14.79
N HIS A 23 11.08 -4.86 -15.10
CA HIS A 23 10.91 -4.25 -16.43
C HIS A 23 10.96 -2.71 -16.40
N GLY A 24 11.08 -2.12 -15.21
CA GLY A 24 11.09 -0.66 -15.05
C GLY A 24 9.74 -0.01 -15.33
N HIS A 25 8.65 -0.77 -15.33
CA HIS A 25 7.30 -0.22 -15.50
C HIS A 25 6.78 0.29 -14.16
N GLU A 26 6.30 1.52 -14.12
CA GLU A 26 5.73 2.12 -12.92
C GLU A 26 4.47 2.93 -13.24
N GLU A 27 3.54 2.94 -12.29
CA GLU A 27 2.33 3.76 -12.36
C GLU A 27 2.09 4.43 -11.01
N GLU A 28 1.81 5.72 -11.05
CA GLU A 28 1.44 6.51 -9.89
C GLU A 28 -0.05 6.84 -9.95
N PHE A 29 -0.74 6.53 -8.87
CA PHE A 29 -2.16 6.73 -8.70
C PHE A 29 -2.41 7.90 -7.75
N PRO A 30 -3.36 8.79 -8.09
CA PRO A 30 -3.65 9.96 -7.28
C PRO A 30 -4.13 9.57 -5.88
N PRO A 31 -3.86 10.42 -4.87
CA PRO A 31 -4.38 10.23 -3.52
C PRO A 31 -5.92 10.19 -3.53
N GLY A 32 -6.49 9.41 -2.61
CA GLY A 32 -7.94 9.19 -2.51
C GLY A 32 -8.45 7.91 -3.18
N ARG A 33 -7.64 7.24 -4.01
CA ARG A 33 -7.92 5.87 -4.45
C ARG A 33 -7.43 4.89 -3.38
N ARG A 34 -8.36 4.15 -2.79
CA ARG A 34 -8.05 3.09 -1.80
C ARG A 34 -7.69 1.77 -2.46
N ARG A 35 -8.07 1.59 -3.73
CA ARG A 35 -7.81 0.40 -4.52
C ARG A 35 -7.39 0.82 -5.92
N VAL A 36 -6.32 0.22 -6.41
CA VAL A 36 -5.76 0.47 -7.75
C VAL A 36 -5.37 -0.86 -8.37
N ALA A 37 -5.51 -0.95 -9.69
CA ALA A 37 -5.04 -2.09 -10.46
C ALA A 37 -3.84 -1.63 -11.29
N PHE A 38 -2.75 -2.40 -11.25
CA PHE A 38 -1.53 -2.19 -12.00
C PHE A 38 -1.31 -3.38 -12.94
N TYR A 39 -0.98 -3.11 -14.18
CA TYR A 39 -0.66 -4.13 -15.17
C TYR A 39 0.75 -3.92 -15.70
N CYS A 40 1.55 -4.98 -15.74
CA CYS A 40 2.86 -4.94 -16.41
C CYS A 40 2.75 -5.64 -17.78
N PRO A 41 2.96 -4.93 -18.90
CA PRO A 41 2.84 -5.51 -20.24
C PRO A 41 3.92 -6.55 -20.55
N ASP A 42 5.13 -6.39 -19.99
CA ASP A 42 6.24 -7.32 -20.22
C ASP A 42 6.10 -8.61 -19.40
N CYS A 43 5.63 -8.51 -18.15
CA CYS A 43 5.35 -9.71 -17.35
C CYS A 43 4.03 -10.40 -17.72
N GLY A 44 3.05 -9.63 -18.19
CA GLY A 44 1.69 -10.10 -18.41
C GLY A 44 0.89 -10.36 -17.12
N PHE A 45 1.32 -9.86 -15.96
CA PHE A 45 0.57 -9.97 -14.70
C PHE A 45 -0.23 -8.71 -14.39
N GLU A 46 -1.30 -8.90 -13.62
CA GLU A 46 -2.11 -7.83 -13.01
C GLU A 46 -2.02 -7.90 -11.48
N LEU A 47 -1.83 -6.75 -10.85
CA LEU A 47 -1.75 -6.59 -9.40
C LEU A 47 -2.84 -5.63 -8.92
N GLU A 48 -3.74 -6.10 -8.05
CA GLU A 48 -4.67 -5.24 -7.34
C GLU A 48 -4.07 -4.84 -5.97
N VAL A 49 -3.83 -3.55 -5.77
CA VAL A 49 -3.31 -3.00 -4.52
C VAL A 49 -4.45 -2.28 -3.80
N SER A 50 -4.76 -2.73 -2.58
CA SER A 50 -5.74 -2.09 -1.70
C SER A 50 -5.06 -1.59 -0.43
N LEU A 51 -5.21 -0.29 -0.13
CA LEU A 51 -4.83 0.27 1.15
C LEU A 51 -5.91 -0.07 2.17
N HIS A 52 -5.56 -0.91 3.13
CA HIS A 52 -6.38 -1.12 4.33
C HIS A 52 -6.08 0.00 5.33
N ASP A 53 -7.14 0.56 5.91
CA ASP A 53 -7.00 1.49 7.01
C ASP A 53 -6.66 0.69 8.28
N ASP A 54 -5.54 1.02 8.91
CA ASP A 54 -5.03 0.41 10.16
C ASP A 54 -6.03 0.50 11.34
N LEU A 55 -7.17 1.20 11.19
CA LEU A 55 -8.25 1.23 12.18
C LEU A 55 -9.07 -0.07 12.26
N ASP A 56 -8.88 -1.06 11.39
CA ASP A 56 -9.48 -2.40 11.50
C ASP A 56 -8.63 -3.37 12.33
N TRP A 57 -7.92 -2.88 13.35
CA TRP A 57 -7.32 -3.76 14.35
C TRP A 57 -8.46 -4.32 15.23
N ARG A 58 -8.98 -5.50 14.86
CA ARG A 58 -9.69 -6.33 15.83
C ARG A 58 -8.61 -6.99 16.70
N PRO A 59 -8.63 -6.87 18.03
CA PRO A 59 -7.75 -7.70 18.85
C PRO A 59 -8.06 -9.17 18.50
N TRP A 60 -7.04 -9.90 18.04
CA TRP A 60 -7.09 -11.34 17.79
C TRP A 60 -7.21 -12.09 19.12
N GLY A 61 -8.33 -11.94 19.82
CA GLY A 61 -8.42 -12.32 21.22
C GLY A 61 -9.81 -12.38 21.83
N GLU A 62 -10.86 -12.71 21.06
CA GLU A 62 -12.16 -13.07 21.64
C GLU A 62 -12.82 -14.19 20.81
N LEU A 63 -12.17 -15.36 20.78
CA LEU A 63 -12.89 -16.63 20.65
C LEU A 63 -12.85 -17.26 22.04
N CYS A 64 -13.87 -16.96 22.86
CA CYS A 64 -14.18 -17.71 24.07
C CYS A 64 -14.95 -18.98 23.72
#